data_AF-A0A671XA57-F1
#
_entry.id   AF-A0A671XA57-F1
#
_cell.length_a   1.000
_cell.length_b   1.000
_cell.length_c   1.000
_cell.angle_alpha   90.00
_cell.angle_beta   90.00
_cell.angle_gamma   90.00
#
_symmetry.space_group_name_H-M   'P 1'
#
loop_
_entity.id
_entity.type
_entity.pdbx_description
1 polymer ?
#
loop_
_entity_poly.entity_id
_entity_poly.type
_entity_poly.pdbx_seq_one_letter_code
_entity_poly.pdbx_strand_id
1 'polypeptide(L)' 'MSNREPTPYGLKSLLECMSRAVLLKQPDDIPGFLSKFMEEMIQFRGGDEARDIKEVAFDYGEQWGKF' A
#
# COMPACT_ATOMS: atom_id res chain seq x y z
N MET A 1 -18.16 -24.93 12.03
CA MET A 1 -18.17 -23.97 10.91
C MET A 1 -16.97 -23.06 11.10
N SER A 2 -16.08 -22.93 10.11
CA SER A 2 -14.92 -22.02 10.19
C SER A 2 -15.43 -20.60 9.95
N ASN A 3 -15.29 -19.72 10.95
CA ASN A 3 -15.50 -18.27 10.79
C ASN A 3 -14.36 -17.72 9.94
N ARG A 4 -14.49 -17.83 8.62
CA ARG A 4 -13.64 -17.08 7.69
C ARG A 4 -14.22 -15.68 7.62
N GLU A 5 -13.65 -14.76 8.39
CA GLU A 5 -13.95 -13.36 8.19
C GLU A 5 -13.56 -12.97 6.75
N PRO A 6 -14.45 -12.26 6.02
CA PRO A 6 -14.13 -11.83 4.68
C PRO A 6 -12.94 -10.87 4.72
N THR A 7 -11.92 -11.16 3.93
CA THR A 7 -10.78 -10.26 3.77
C THR A 7 -11.28 -8.89 3.27
N PRO A 8 -10.86 -7.77 3.91
CA PRO A 8 -11.24 -6.44 3.45
C PRO A 8 -10.89 -6.22 1.98
N TYR A 9 -11.83 -5.65 1.23
CA TYR A 9 -11.59 -5.28 -0.16
C TYR A 9 -10.38 -4.34 -0.26
N GLY A 10 -9.51 -4.58 -1.24
CA GLY A 10 -8.29 -3.79 -1.43
C GLY A 10 -7.08 -4.18 -0.57
N LEU A 11 -7.23 -4.99 0.48
CA LEU A 11 -6.10 -5.39 1.35
C LEU A 11 -5.00 -6.13 0.57
N LYS A 12 -5.39 -7.02 -0.36
CA LYS A 12 -4.41 -7.72 -1.21
C LYS A 12 -3.57 -6.74 -2.04
N SER A 13 -4.22 -5.79 -2.70
CA SER A 13 -3.53 -4.81 -3.56
C SER A 13 -2.64 -3.87 -2.74
N LEU A 14 -3.07 -3.50 -1.53
CA LEU A 14 -2.25 -2.74 -0.59
C LEU A 14 -0.97 -3.51 -0.22
N LEU A 15 -1.09 -4.79 0.15
CA LEU A 15 0.05 -5.65 0.49
C LEU A 15 0.99 -5.85 -0.69
N GLU A 16 0.47 -6.04 -1.91
CA GLU A 16 1.28 -6.17 -3.13
C GLU A 16 2.06 -4.88 -3.40
N CYS A 17 1.43 -3.71 -3.25
CA CYS A 17 2.07 -2.41 -3.41
C CYS A 17 3.22 -2.21 -2.40
N MET A 18 2.96 -2.43 -1.11
CA MET A 18 3.96 -2.31 -0.05
C MET A 18 5.12 -3.30 -0.24
N SER A 19 4.81 -4.56 -0.58
CA SER A 19 5.83 -5.59 -0.82
C SER A 19 6.72 -5.23 -2.00
N ARG A 20 6.14 -4.72 -3.09
CA ARG A 20 6.90 -4.26 -4.26
C ARG A 20 7.82 -3.10 -3.91
N ALA A 21 7.37 -2.14 -3.11
CA ALA A 21 8.18 -1.01 -2.68
C ALA A 21 9.40 -1.46 -1.86
N VAL A 22 9.21 -2.41 -0.93
CA VAL A 22 10.32 -3.02 -0.15
C VAL A 22 11.31 -3.75 -1.06
N LEU A 23 10.81 -4.56 -2.01
CA LEU A 23 11.68 -5.30 -2.94
C LEU A 23 12.50 -4.36 -3.84
N LEU A 24 11.93 -3.23 -4.25
CA LEU A 24 12.62 -2.26 -5.10
C LEU A 24 13.65 -1.42 -4.32
N LYS A 25 13.34 -1.03 -3.08
CA LYS A 25 14.26 -0.19 -2.28
C LYS A 25 15.30 -0.96 -1.51
N GLN A 26 15.03 -2.22 -1.17
CA GLN A 26 15.86 -3.04 -0.27
C GLN A 26 16.33 -2.27 0.97
N PRO A 27 15.40 -1.69 1.76
CA PRO A 27 15.78 -0.89 2.91
C PRO A 27 16.37 -1.77 4.02
N ASP A 28 17.40 -1.28 4.71
CA ASP A 28 17.95 -1.94 5.91
C ASP A 28 16.92 -1.96 7.07
N ASP A 29 16.08 -0.92 7.16
CA ASP A 29 14.98 -0.79 8.11
C ASP A 29 13.63 -0.91 7.39
N ILE A 30 13.16 -2.15 7.22
CA ILE A 30 11.87 -2.45 6.60
C ILE A 30 10.69 -1.84 7.39
N PRO A 31 10.58 -1.99 8.73
CA PRO A 31 9.47 -1.39 9.49
C PRO A 31 9.41 0.14 9.37
N GLY A 32 10.54 0.84 9.50
CA GLY A 32 10.59 2.29 9.37
C GLY A 32 10.25 2.75 7.95
N PHE A 33 10.77 2.06 6.94
CA PHE A 33 10.42 2.31 5.54
C PHE A 33 8.92 2.16 5.29
N LEU A 34 8.31 1.04 5.70
CA LEU A 34 6.88 0.78 5.50
C LEU A 34 5.98 1.78 6.24
N SER A 35 6.39 2.23 7.42
CA SER A 35 5.67 3.24 8.19
C SER A 35 5.62 4.56 7.41
N LYS A 36 6.77 5.03 6.93
CA LYS A 36 6.86 6.24 6.11
C LYS A 36 6.13 6.11 4.78
N PHE A 37 6.25 4.95 4.11
CA PHE A 37 5.56 4.67 2.86
C PHE A 37 4.03 4.73 3.01
N MET A 38 3.49 4.20 4.12
CA MET A 38 2.05 4.30 4.41
C MET A 38 1.63 5.74 4.73
N GLU A 39 2.44 6.50 5.48
CA GLU A 39 2.18 7.93 5.71
C GLU A 39 2.09 8.70 4.39
N GLU A 40 3.07 8.51 3.49
CA GLU A 40 3.08 9.15 2.16
C GLU A 40 1.88 8.73 1.31
N MET A 41 1.47 7.46 1.35
CA MET A 41 0.28 6.98 0.64
C MET A 41 -1.02 7.61 1.18
N ILE A 42 -1.13 7.80 2.50
CA ILE A 42 -2.26 8.51 3.14
C ILE A 42 -2.27 9.98 2.71
N GLN A 43 -1.11 10.63 2.66
CA GLN A 43 -1.01 12.01 2.16
C GLN A 43 -1.36 12.10 0.67
N PHE A 44 -0.94 11.12 -0.15
CA PHE A 44 -1.28 11.03 -1.57
C PHE A 44 -2.79 10.88 -1.80
N ARG A 45 -3.50 10.18 -0.91
CA ARG A 45 -4.98 10.13 -0.92
C ARG A 45 -5.60 11.51 -0.72
N GLY A 46 -4.90 12.46 -0.09
CA GLY A 46 -5.29 13.86 0.00
C GLY A 46 -6.55 14.13 0.83
N GLY A 47 -6.95 13.19 1.70
CA GLY A 47 -8.19 13.28 2.47
C GLY A 47 -9.46 12.96 1.68
N ASP A 48 -9.34 12.46 0.45
CA ASP A 48 -10.47 11.96 -0.32
C ASP A 48 -10.92 10.59 0.23
N GLU A 49 -11.82 10.63 1.21
CA GLU A 49 -12.37 9.44 1.84
C GLU A 49 -13.20 8.57 0.90
N ALA A 50 -13.66 9.11 -0.25
CA ALA A 50 -14.39 8.37 -1.26
C ALA A 50 -13.46 7.54 -2.16
N ARG A 51 -12.15 7.87 -2.21
CA ARG A 51 -11.19 7.14 -3.01
C ARG A 51 -10.81 5.81 -2.36
N ASP A 52 -11.02 4.72 -3.09
CA ASP A 52 -10.83 3.35 -2.60
C ASP A 52 -9.34 3.04 -2.39
N ILE A 53 -9.01 2.30 -1.32
CA ILE A 53 -7.63 1.97 -0.96
C ILE A 53 -6.92 1.16 -2.06
N LYS A 54 -7.64 0.34 -2.82
CA LYS A 54 -7.09 -0.39 -3.97
C LYS A 54 -6.63 0.56 -5.06
N GLU A 55 -7.41 1.59 -5.36
CA GLU A 55 -7.07 2.61 -6.36
C GLU A 55 -5.89 3.44 -5.89
N VAL A 56 -5.92 3.90 -4.64
CA VAL A 56 -4.80 4.63 -4.03
C VAL A 56 -3.51 3.81 -4.07
N ALA A 57 -3.56 2.53 -3.67
CA ALA A 57 -2.40 1.64 -3.69
C ALA A 57 -1.88 1.38 -5.12
N PHE A 58 -2.78 1.28 -6.09
CA PHE A 58 -2.41 1.10 -7.50
C PHE A 58 -1.73 2.36 -8.05
N ASP A 59 -2.37 3.53 -7.95
CA ASP A 59 -1.88 4.79 -8.51
C ASP A 59 -0.57 5.24 -7.85
N TYR A 60 -0.47 5.08 -6.52
CA TYR A 60 0.76 5.36 -5.79
C TYR A 60 1.85 4.35 -6.15
N GLY A 61 1.51 3.05 -6.23
CA GLY A 61 2.44 1.99 -6.62
C GLY A 61 3.00 2.13 -8.05
N GLU A 62 2.22 2.66 -8.99
CA GLU A 62 2.69 2.95 -10.35
C GLU A 62 3.83 3.98 -10.40
N GLN A 63 3.87 4.91 -9.45
CA GLN A 63 4.98 5.88 -9.35
C GLN A 63 6.31 5.20 -9.00
N TRP A 64 6.24 4.06 -8.30
CA TRP A 64 7.41 3.28 -7.88
C TRP A 64 7.93 2.32 -8.97
N GLY A 65 7.15 2.10 -10.04
CA GLY A 65 7.51 1.25 -11.18
C GLY A 65 8.15 1.98 -12.37
N LYS A 66 8.31 3.30 -12.29
CA LYS A 66 8.93 4.13 -13.35
C LYS A 66 10.41 4.36 -13.04
N PHE A 67 11.24 3.34 -13.26
CA PHE A 67 12.70 3.45 -13.36
C PHE A 67 13.18 2.65 -14.56
#